data_AF-A0A1I8EAZ8-F1
#
_entry.id   AF-A0A1I8EAZ8-F1
#
_cell.length_a   1.000
_cell.length_b   1.000
_cell.length_c   1.000
_cell.angle_alpha   90.00
_cell.angle_beta   90.00
_cell.angle_gamma   90.00
#
_symmetry.space_group_name_H-M   'P 1'
#
loop_
_entity.id
_entity.type
_entity.pdbx_description
1 polymer ?
#
loop_
_entity_poly.entity_id
_entity_poly.type
_entity_poly.pdbx_seq_one_letter_code
_entity_poly.pdbx_strand_id
1 'polypeptide(L)'
;MLEFLRSMASIRVTALLSTIKFFHRSDRCNAHYTTISRIKRAKYIRQYYLLHPDGSTIRIRTSEPLDLIQMPFNVDTLTDEERRFLEIKRHKTKKLTKRRETVKFNADEYIDLWRKSLKT
;
A
#
# COMPACT_ATOMS: atom_id res chain seq x y z
N MET A 1 68.02 -29.12 -51.98
CA MET A 1 67.81 -29.93 -50.75
C MET A 1 67.56 -29.00 -49.56
N LEU A 2 66.39 -28.38 -49.50
CA LEU A 2 66.05 -27.38 -48.47
C LEU A 2 64.53 -27.37 -48.22
N GLU A 3 63.94 -28.57 -48.15
CA GLU A 3 62.47 -28.78 -48.05
C GLU A 3 62.11 -29.84 -46.98
N PHE A 4 62.96 -30.09 -45.97
CA PHE A 4 62.69 -31.13 -44.96
C PHE A 4 62.89 -30.74 -43.49
N LEU A 5 63.02 -29.44 -43.19
CA LEU A 5 63.19 -28.95 -41.81
C LEU A 5 62.16 -27.88 -41.41
N ARG A 6 60.92 -28.04 -41.86
CA ARG A 6 59.76 -27.28 -41.34
C ARG A 6 58.70 -28.17 -40.66
N SER A 7 59.07 -29.40 -40.30
CA SER A 7 58.17 -30.42 -39.75
C SER A 7 58.34 -30.65 -38.23
N MET A 8 58.60 -29.61 -37.43
CA MET A 8 58.56 -29.72 -35.96
C MET A 8 57.96 -28.48 -35.28
N ALA A 9 56.76 -28.07 -35.70
CA ALA A 9 55.96 -27.09 -34.95
C ALA A 9 54.46 -27.45 -34.88
N SER A 10 54.13 -28.75 -35.01
CA SER A 10 52.78 -29.28 -34.83
C SER A 10 52.59 -29.82 -33.41
N ILE A 11 52.97 -29.04 -32.40
CA ILE A 11 52.52 -29.26 -31.02
C ILE A 11 52.07 -27.90 -30.50
N ARG A 12 50.88 -27.49 -30.93
CA ARG A 12 50.11 -26.47 -30.23
C ARG A 12 48.72 -27.02 -30.01
N VAL A 13 48.60 -27.67 -28.86
CA VAL A 13 47.37 -27.89 -28.11
C VAL A 13 46.52 -26.63 -28.22
N THR A 14 45.58 -26.62 -29.15
CA THR A 14 44.48 -25.66 -29.12
C THR A 14 43.33 -26.44 -28.53
N ALA A 15 43.29 -26.35 -27.20
CA ALA A 15 42.24 -26.84 -26.37
C ALA A 15 40.87 -26.51 -26.98
N LEU A 16 39.97 -27.48 -26.86
CA LEU A 16 38.53 -27.31 -27.03
C LEU A 16 38.07 -26.08 -26.23
N LEU A 17 38.10 -24.90 -26.83
CA LEU A 17 37.31 -23.76 -26.40
C LEU A 17 35.87 -24.12 -26.73
N SER A 18 35.29 -24.95 -25.85
CA SER A 18 33.85 -25.05 -25.69
C SER A 18 33.34 -23.61 -25.68
N THR A 19 32.54 -23.26 -26.69
CA THR A 19 31.82 -22.00 -26.74
C THR A 19 30.89 -21.97 -25.54
N ILE A 20 31.40 -21.46 -24.41
CA ILE A 20 30.59 -20.95 -23.32
C ILE A 20 29.80 -19.83 -23.98
N LYS A 21 28.58 -20.14 -24.40
CA LYS A 21 27.59 -19.13 -24.75
C LYS A 21 27.32 -18.41 -23.43
N PHE A 22 28.09 -17.35 -23.16
CA PHE A 22 27.75 -16.38 -22.14
C PHE A 22 26.41 -15.82 -22.58
N PHE A 23 25.34 -16.37 -22.02
CA PHE A 23 24.05 -15.76 -22.05
C PHE A 23 24.24 -14.47 -21.27
N HIS A 24 24.50 -13.36 -21.97
CA HIS A 24 24.48 -12.03 -21.39
C HIS A 24 23.05 -11.81 -20.92
N ARG A 25 22.73 -12.28 -19.71
CA ARG A 25 21.54 -11.86 -18.99
C ARG A 25 21.75 -10.38 -18.80
N SER A 26 21.09 -9.58 -19.62
CA SER A 26 21.16 -8.14 -19.45
C SER A 26 20.54 -7.87 -18.08
N ASP A 27 21.36 -7.49 -17.09
CA ASP A 27 20.93 -6.98 -15.78
C ASP A 27 20.18 -5.63 -15.90
N ARG A 28 19.61 -5.35 -17.07
CA ARG A 28 18.88 -4.12 -17.41
C ARG A 28 17.44 -4.15 -16.87
N CYS A 29 17.01 -5.22 -16.21
CA CYS A 29 15.70 -5.31 -15.57
C CYS A 29 15.71 -4.66 -14.17
N ASN A 30 16.28 -3.45 -14.05
CA ASN A 30 16.25 -2.68 -12.82
C ASN A 30 15.34 -1.48 -13.00
N ALA A 31 14.36 -1.32 -12.10
CA ALA A 31 13.46 -0.17 -12.05
C ALA A 31 14.22 1.17 -11.96
N HIS A 32 15.48 1.17 -11.49
CA HIS A 32 16.30 2.37 -11.33
C HIS A 32 17.06 2.82 -12.57
N TYR A 33 17.03 2.07 -13.67
CA TYR A 33 17.85 2.39 -14.86
C TYR A 33 17.56 3.79 -15.43
N THR A 34 16.31 4.25 -15.34
CA THR A 34 15.88 5.56 -15.89
C THR A 34 15.36 6.53 -14.82
N THR A 35 15.46 6.17 -13.53
CA THR A 35 14.94 7.02 -12.45
C THR A 35 15.78 8.27 -12.22
N ILE A 36 17.10 8.19 -12.42
CA ILE A 36 18.02 9.31 -12.25
C ILE A 36 18.15 10.04 -13.59
N SER A 37 17.18 10.91 -13.89
CA SER A 37 17.19 11.71 -15.12
C SER A 37 16.65 13.13 -14.89
N ARG A 38 17.09 14.07 -15.73
CA ARG A 38 16.59 15.45 -15.74
C ARG A 38 15.44 15.60 -16.73
N ILE A 39 14.45 16.42 -16.37
CA ILE A 39 13.38 16.83 -17.30
C ILE A 39 13.97 17.74 -18.38
N LYS A 40 13.82 17.39 -19.66
CA LYS A 40 14.37 18.11 -20.82
C LYS A 40 13.64 19.42 -21.17
N ARG A 41 12.98 20.07 -20.20
CA ARG A 41 12.25 21.33 -20.38
C ARG A 41 12.76 22.37 -19.37
N ALA A 42 12.78 23.64 -19.76
CA ALA A 42 13.23 24.73 -18.90
C ALA A 42 12.23 25.02 -17.75
N LYS A 43 10.93 25.08 -18.07
CA LYS A 43 9.84 25.21 -17.09
C LYS A 43 9.09 23.88 -17.01
N TYR A 44 8.97 23.33 -15.80
CA TYR A 44 8.26 22.08 -15.56
C TYR A 44 7.56 22.10 -14.20
N ILE A 45 6.56 21.24 -14.08
CA ILE A 45 5.75 21.07 -12.87
C ILE A 45 6.52 20.17 -11.89
N ARG A 46 6.46 20.51 -10.59
CA ARG A 46 7.09 19.74 -9.51
C ARG A 46 6.47 18.34 -9.38
N GLN A 47 7.25 17.39 -8.88
CA GLN A 47 6.82 16.03 -8.62
C GLN A 47 6.41 15.85 -7.15
N TYR A 48 5.29 15.17 -6.94
CA TYR A 48 4.70 14.83 -5.64
C TYR A 48 4.31 13.35 -5.59
N TYR A 49 3.88 12.87 -4.43
CA TYR A 49 3.53 11.47 -4.22
C TYR A 49 2.03 11.24 -4.37
N LEU A 50 1.66 10.25 -5.18
CA LEU A 50 0.31 9.69 -5.26
C LEU A 50 0.28 8.36 -4.50
N LEU A 51 -0.64 8.24 -3.55
CA LEU A 51 -0.96 7.01 -2.83
C LEU A 51 -2.12 6.30 -3.52
N HIS A 52 -1.87 5.06 -3.97
CA HIS A 52 -2.91 4.18 -4.48
C HIS A 52 -3.75 3.59 -3.34
N PRO A 53 -4.97 3.08 -3.61
CA PRO A 53 -5.79 2.41 -2.60
C PRO A 53 -5.11 1.18 -1.99
N ASP A 54 -4.22 0.54 -2.76
CA ASP A 54 -3.41 -0.61 -2.33
C ASP A 54 -2.28 -0.22 -1.37
N GLY A 55 -2.06 1.09 -1.16
CA GLY A 55 -0.98 1.64 -0.34
C GLY A 55 0.34 1.83 -1.09
N SER A 56 0.44 1.39 -2.35
CA SER A 56 1.60 1.67 -3.19
C SER A 56 1.71 3.17 -3.52
N THR A 57 2.93 3.66 -3.69
CA THR A 57 3.18 5.10 -3.91
C THR A 57 3.96 5.34 -5.19
N ILE A 58 3.49 6.29 -6.00
CA ILE A 58 4.14 6.68 -7.27
C ILE A 58 4.39 8.19 -7.29
N ARG A 59 5.50 8.62 -7.89
CA ARG A 59 5.82 10.05 -8.06
C ARG A 59 5.20 10.59 -9.35
N ILE A 60 4.28 11.54 -9.24
CA ILE A 60 3.55 12.16 -10.36
C ILE A 60 3.79 13.67 -10.38
N ARG A 61 3.67 14.31 -11.55
CA ARG A 61 3.78 15.77 -11.71
C ARG A 61 2.39 16.40 -11.60
N THR A 62 2.17 17.26 -10.62
CA THR A 62 0.89 17.93 -10.36
C THR A 62 1.09 19.42 -10.10
N SER A 63 0.16 20.24 -10.59
CA SER A 63 0.25 21.71 -10.51
C SER A 63 0.26 22.21 -9.07
N GLU A 64 -0.57 21.59 -8.23
CA GLU A 64 -0.74 21.99 -6.84
C GLU A 64 0.34 21.36 -5.96
N PRO A 65 0.90 22.15 -5.00
CA PRO A 65 1.92 21.67 -4.09
C PRO A 65 1.32 20.88 -2.92
N LEU A 66 0.90 19.65 -3.21
CA LEU A 66 0.38 18.72 -2.21
C LEU A 66 1.45 17.69 -1.85
N ASP A 67 1.75 17.51 -0.56
CA ASP A 67 2.77 16.55 -0.12
C ASP A 67 2.39 15.10 -0.50
N LEU A 68 1.11 14.76 -0.36
CA LEU A 68 0.56 13.45 -0.65
C LEU A 68 -0.84 13.58 -1.24
N ILE A 69 -1.09 12.93 -2.38
CA ILE A 69 -2.39 12.84 -3.02
C ILE A 69 -2.91 11.42 -2.79
N GLN A 70 -4.04 11.27 -2.09
CA GLN A 70 -4.64 9.97 -1.85
C GLN A 70 -5.68 9.65 -2.92
N MET A 71 -5.47 8.57 -3.66
CA MET A 71 -6.47 8.09 -4.61
C MET A 71 -7.63 7.44 -3.84
N PRO A 72 -8.89 7.80 -4.15
CA PRO A 72 -10.03 7.15 -3.54
C PRO A 72 -10.11 5.68 -3.98
N PHE A 73 -10.61 4.85 -3.09
CA PHE A 73 -10.95 3.48 -3.42
C PHE A 73 -12.24 3.44 -4.24
N ASN A 74 -12.28 2.66 -5.31
CA ASN A 74 -13.46 2.50 -6.13
C ASN A 74 -14.48 1.61 -5.41
N VAL A 75 -15.68 2.12 -5.16
CA VAL A 75 -16.74 1.38 -4.45
C VAL A 75 -17.55 0.47 -5.37
N ASP A 76 -17.51 0.71 -6.68
CA ASP A 76 -18.31 -0.02 -7.66
C ASP A 76 -17.70 -1.38 -8.02
N THR A 77 -16.44 -1.62 -7.64
CA THR A 77 -15.74 -2.89 -7.89
C THR A 77 -16.04 -3.96 -6.84
N LEU A 78 -16.71 -3.61 -5.74
CA LEU A 78 -16.97 -4.53 -4.63
C LEU A 78 -18.23 -5.34 -4.87
N THR A 79 -18.30 -6.49 -4.21
CA THR A 79 -19.54 -7.24 -4.08
C THR A 79 -20.52 -6.51 -3.16
N ASP A 80 -21.82 -6.76 -3.35
CA ASP A 80 -22.88 -6.13 -2.54
C ASP A 80 -22.72 -6.42 -1.03
N GLU A 81 -22.17 -7.58 -0.68
CA GLU A 81 -21.91 -7.98 0.71
C GLU A 81 -20.81 -7.13 1.35
N GLU A 82 -19.67 -6.97 0.66
CA GLU A 82 -18.55 -6.15 1.14
C GLU A 82 -18.95 -4.68 1.23
N ARG A 83 -19.77 -4.20 0.28
CA ARG A 83 -20.32 -2.85 0.29
C ARG A 83 -21.17 -2.61 1.55
N ARG A 84 -22.10 -3.52 1.86
CA ARG A 84 -22.90 -3.46 3.09
C ARG A 84 -22.02 -3.49 4.35
N PHE A 85 -20.99 -4.32 4.36
CA PHE A 85 -20.04 -4.38 5.47
C PHE A 85 -19.32 -3.04 5.68
N LEU A 86 -18.85 -2.40 4.62
CA LEU A 86 -18.24 -1.08 4.68
C LEU A 86 -19.21 -0.01 5.19
N GLU A 87 -20.47 -0.04 4.76
CA GLU A 87 -21.52 0.87 5.24
C GLU A 87 -21.76 0.72 6.74
N ILE A 88 -21.88 -0.52 7.25
CA ILE A 88 -22.02 -0.80 8.69
C ILE A 88 -20.79 -0.30 9.46
N LYS A 89 -19.58 -0.50 8.92
CA LYS A 89 -18.34 -0.05 9.56
C LYS A 89 -18.23 1.48 9.60
N ARG A 90 -18.69 2.18 8.56
CA ARG A 90 -18.74 3.65 8.49
C ARG A 90 -19.76 4.20 9.46
N HIS A 91 -20.97 3.64 9.45
CA HIS A 91 -22.07 4.04 10.33
C HIS A 91 -22.10 3.15 11.57
N LYS A 92 -21.11 3.30 12.45
CA LYS A 92 -21.13 2.64 13.76
C LYS A 92 -22.37 3.13 14.49
N THR A 93 -23.41 2.29 14.57
CA THR A 93 -24.61 2.58 15.34
C THR A 93 -24.16 2.98 16.74
N LYS A 94 -24.38 4.24 17.12
CA LYS A 94 -24.07 4.73 18.46
C LYS A 94 -24.81 3.79 19.41
N LYS A 95 -24.08 2.94 20.13
CA LYS A 95 -24.70 2.07 21.13
C LYS A 95 -25.42 3.00 22.10
N LEU A 96 -26.76 2.99 22.05
CA LEU A 96 -27.61 3.69 23.00
C LEU A 96 -27.49 2.95 24.34
N THR A 97 -26.35 3.07 24.99
CA THR A 97 -26.12 2.51 26.32
C THR A 97 -26.69 3.48 27.34
N LYS A 98 -28.01 3.57 27.39
CA LYS A 98 -28.73 3.93 28.60
C LYS A 98 -29.88 2.95 28.74
N ARG A 99 -29.55 1.76 29.26
CA ARG A 99 -30.56 0.93 29.92
C ARG A 99 -31.06 1.78 31.09
N ARG A 100 -32.16 2.50 30.90
CA ARG A 100 -32.88 3.10 32.02
C ARG A 100 -33.49 1.92 32.75
N GLU A 101 -32.92 1.58 33.89
CA GLU A 101 -33.59 0.68 34.82
C GLU A 101 -34.89 1.36 35.22
N THR A 102 -36.01 0.83 34.74
CA THR A 102 -37.33 1.27 35.17
C THR A 102 -37.56 0.67 36.55
N VAL A 103 -37.12 1.39 37.59
CA VAL A 103 -37.48 1.07 38.98
C VAL A 103 -38.98 1.31 39.13
N LYS A 104 -39.74 0.25 39.47
CA LYS A 104 -41.15 0.39 39.82
C LYS A 104 -41.22 1.07 41.18
N PHE A 105 -41.76 2.28 41.21
CA PHE A 105 -41.95 3.03 42.45
C PHE A 105 -43.07 2.38 43.29
N ASN A 106 -42.74 1.94 44.50
CA ASN A 106 -43.70 1.47 45.51
C ASN A 106 -43.93 2.58 46.53
N ALA A 107 -45.16 3.10 46.64
CA ALA A 107 -45.50 4.15 47.59
C ALA A 107 -45.46 3.67 49.05
N ASP A 108 -45.73 2.38 49.28
CA ASP A 108 -45.84 1.80 50.63
C ASP A 108 -44.52 1.81 51.41
N GLU A 109 -43.39 1.71 50.71
CA GLU A 109 -42.04 1.78 51.30
C GLU A 109 -41.72 3.17 51.89
N TYR A 110 -42.47 4.21 51.52
CA TYR A 110 -42.19 5.60 51.89
C TYR A 110 -43.21 6.21 52.86
N ILE A 111 -44.18 5.43 53.35
CA ILE A 111 -45.24 5.91 54.28
C ILE A 111 -44.66 6.50 55.57
N ASP A 112 -43.53 5.98 56.04
CA ASP A 112 -42.88 6.44 57.27
C ASP A 112 -42.34 7.87 57.18
N LEU A 113 -41.99 8.33 55.98
CA LEU A 113 -41.56 9.70 55.73
C LEU A 113 -42.70 10.70 55.95
N TRP A 114 -43.94 10.28 55.66
CA TRP A 114 -45.13 11.13 55.77
C TRP A 114 -45.67 11.19 57.19
N ARG A 115 -45.43 10.15 58.00
CA ARG A 115 -45.82 10.17 59.43
C ARG A 115 -44.94 11.07 60.28
N LYS A 116 -43.68 11.31 59.87
CA LYS A 116 -42.75 12.17 60.61
C LYS A 116 -43.07 13.67 60.49
N SER A 117 -43.63 14.12 59.37
CA SER A 117 -43.98 15.53 59.16
C SER A 117 -45.23 15.98 59.93
N LEU A 118 -46.05 15.04 60.41
CA LEU A 118 -47.28 15.32 61.17
C LEU A 118 -47.04 15.52 62.68
N LYS A 119 -45.80 15.35 63.15
CA LYS A 119 -45.44 15.44 64.57
C LYS A 119 -44.76 16.76 64.97
N THR A 120 -44.77 17.75 64.08
CA THR A 120 -44.37 19.15 64.37
C THR A 120 -45.62 19.99 64.55
#